data_AF-A0A9D9MUH4-F1
#
_entry.id   AF-A0A9D9MUH4-F1
#
_cell.length_a   1.000
_cell.length_b   1.000
_cell.length_c   1.000
_cell.angle_alpha   90.00
_cell.angle_beta   90.00
_cell.angle_gamma   90.00
#
_symmetry.space_group_name_H-M   'P 1'
#
loop_
_entity.id
_entity.type
_entity.pdbx_description
1 polymer ?
#
loop_
_entity_poly.entity_id
_entity_poly.type
_entity_poly.pdbx_seq_one_letter_code
_entity_poly.pdbx_strand_id
1 'polypeptide(L)'
;MEQLNNIGASLDFYIFVSIALFSIGAIGVLTRKNMIVLLMCIELMLNAVNLLLVTFSTFFGNGEAQIFVFFIIVVAAAEATIGLSILIMAYRNSKSIDIEMFNKLNG
;
A
#
# COMPACT_ATOMS: atom_id res chain seq x y z
N MET A 1 -6.65 32.00 15.21
CA MET A 1 -7.68 31.70 14.19
C MET A 1 -7.05 31.31 12.86
N GLU A 2 -6.10 32.08 12.33
CA GLU A 2 -5.44 31.79 11.03
C GLU A 2 -4.50 30.57 11.06
N GLN A 3 -3.84 30.30 12.19
CA GLN A 3 -3.04 29.08 12.37
C GLN A 3 -3.87 27.79 12.51
N LEU A 4 -5.05 27.87 13.15
CA LEU A 4 -6.00 26.74 13.21
C LEU A 4 -6.56 26.40 11.83
N ASN A 5 -6.81 27.42 10.99
CA ASN A 5 -7.28 27.22 9.62
C ASN A 5 -6.21 26.60 8.70
N ASN A 6 -4.93 26.98 8.88
CA ASN A 6 -3.82 26.38 8.14
C ASN A 6 -3.56 24.91 8.54
N ILE A 7 -3.73 24.57 9.83
CA ILE A 7 -3.61 23.19 10.30
C ILE A 7 -4.76 22.34 9.76
N GLY A 8 -6.01 22.84 9.77
CA GLY A 8 -7.16 22.16 9.17
C GLY A 8 -7.03 21.97 7.65
N ALA A 9 -6.64 23.02 6.92
CA ALA A 9 -6.41 22.92 5.49
C ALA A 9 -5.28 21.94 5.12
N SER A 10 -4.23 21.87 5.94
CA SER A 10 -3.15 20.90 5.76
C SER A 10 -3.61 19.47 6.06
N LEU A 11 -4.44 19.28 7.09
CA LEU A 11 -4.99 17.97 7.46
C LEU A 11 -5.85 17.38 6.33
N ASP A 12 -6.79 18.17 5.82
CA ASP A 12 -7.70 17.76 4.75
C ASP A 12 -6.91 17.37 3.48
N PHE A 13 -5.83 18.11 3.18
CA PHE A 13 -4.93 17.79 2.08
C PHE A 13 -4.27 16.41 2.25
N TYR A 14 -3.70 16.10 3.41
CA TYR A 14 -3.06 14.79 3.64
C TYR A 14 -4.07 13.64 3.62
N ILE A 15 -5.28 13.84 4.14
CA ILE A 15 -6.36 12.85 4.07
C ILE A 15 -6.74 12.61 2.61
N PHE A 16 -6.95 13.67 1.82
CA PHE A 16 -7.27 13.56 0.40
C PHE A 16 -6.18 12.82 -0.37
N VAL A 17 -4.91 13.17 -0.15
CA VAL A 17 -3.76 12.49 -0.77
C VAL A 17 -3.73 11.00 -0.40
N SER A 18 -3.96 10.66 0.87
CA SER A 18 -4.00 9.26 1.32
C SER A 18 -5.10 8.48 0.60
N ILE A 19 -6.31 9.02 0.52
CA ILE A 19 -7.43 8.38 -0.18
C ILE A 19 -7.15 8.25 -1.68
N ALA A 20 -6.56 9.28 -2.30
CA ALA A 20 -6.20 9.26 -3.71
C ALA A 20 -5.15 8.18 -4.01
N LEU A 21 -4.08 8.10 -3.21
CA LEU A 21 -3.04 7.09 -3.36
C LEU A 21 -3.59 5.66 -3.16
N PHE A 22 -4.43 5.47 -2.14
CA PHE A 22 -5.08 4.18 -1.90
C PHE A 22 -5.96 3.76 -3.10
N SER A 23 -6.73 4.70 -3.64
CA SER A 23 -7.59 4.46 -4.80
C SER A 23 -6.79 4.12 -6.06
N ILE A 24 -5.66 4.82 -6.30
CA ILE A 24 -4.75 4.50 -7.40
C ILE A 24 -4.17 3.09 -7.25
N GLY A 25 -3.75 2.73 -6.03
CA GLY A 25 -3.29 1.38 -5.71
C GLY A 25 -4.38 0.33 -5.97
N ALA A 26 -5.61 0.57 -5.49
CA ALA A 26 -6.74 -0.33 -5.70
C ALA A 26 -7.10 -0.53 -7.18
N ILE A 27 -7.15 0.56 -7.97
CA ILE A 27 -7.35 0.49 -9.42
C ILE A 27 -6.22 -0.28 -10.09
N GLY A 28 -4.97 -0.07 -9.65
CA GLY A 28 -3.81 -0.82 -10.11
C GLY A 28 -3.95 -2.32 -9.86
N VAL A 29 -4.35 -2.73 -8.66
CA VAL A 29 -4.60 -4.14 -8.31
C VAL A 29 -5.62 -4.79 -9.25
N LEU A 30 -6.71 -4.08 -9.57
CA LEU A 30 -7.79 -4.62 -10.41
C LEU A 30 -7.47 -4.67 -11.91
N THR A 31 -6.55 -3.83 -12.39
CA THR A 31 -6.31 -3.64 -13.84
C THR A 31 -5.01 -4.29 -14.32
N ARG A 32 -4.07 -4.59 -13.43
CA ARG A 32 -2.73 -5.04 -13.80
C ARG A 32 -2.63 -6.55 -13.76
N LYS A 33 -2.20 -7.14 -14.89
CA LYS A 33 -1.91 -8.58 -15.01
C LYS A 33 -0.48 -8.95 -14.60
N ASN A 34 0.43 -7.98 -14.59
CA ASN A 34 1.82 -8.20 -14.20
C ASN A 34 1.91 -8.32 -12.67
N MET A 35 2.37 -9.47 -12.18
CA MET A 35 2.48 -9.77 -10.75
C MET A 35 3.37 -8.78 -10.00
N ILE A 36 4.47 -8.30 -10.61
CA ILE A 36 5.38 -7.33 -9.96
C ILE A 36 4.63 -6.01 -9.74
N VAL A 37 3.86 -5.57 -10.75
CA VAL A 37 3.07 -4.34 -10.65
C VAL A 37 1.96 -4.50 -9.62
N LEU A 38 1.35 -5.68 -9.54
CA LEU A 38 0.36 -6.01 -8.52
C LEU A 38 0.92 -5.87 -7.10
N LEU A 39 2.10 -6.43 -6.83
CA LEU A 39 2.80 -6.27 -5.53
C LEU A 39 3.09 -4.79 -5.24
N MET A 40 3.57 -4.04 -6.23
CA MET A 40 3.82 -2.60 -6.08
C MET A 40 2.55 -1.80 -5.77
N CYS A 41 1.41 -2.17 -6.35
CA CYS A 41 0.12 -1.53 -6.06
C CYS A 41 -0.35 -1.81 -4.63
N ILE A 42 -0.13 -3.02 -4.12
CA ILE A 42 -0.44 -3.37 -2.72
C ILE A 42 0.45 -2.56 -1.76
N GLU A 43 1.74 -2.46 -2.03
CA GLU A 43 2.68 -1.61 -1.26
C GLU A 43 2.26 -0.13 -1.27
N LEU A 44 1.76 0.38 -2.41
CA LEU A 44 1.24 1.74 -2.50
C LEU A 44 -0.01 1.93 -1.61
N MET A 45 -0.91 0.94 -1.55
CA MET A 45 -2.08 0.96 -0.68
C MET A 45 -1.68 0.96 0.80
N LEU A 46 -0.71 0.12 1.20
CA LEU A 46 -0.21 0.08 2.58
C LEU A 46 0.47 1.40 2.97
N ASN A 47 1.22 2.02 2.05
CA ASN A 47 1.81 3.34 2.29
C ASN A 47 0.76 4.45 2.43
N ALA A 48 -0.33 4.38 1.67
CA ALA A 48 -1.44 5.32 1.82
C ALA A 48 -2.13 5.20 3.20
N VAL A 49 -2.31 3.97 3.70
CA VAL A 49 -2.83 3.72 5.05
C VAL A 49 -1.87 4.25 6.11
N ASN A 50 -0.56 4.05 5.95
CA ASN A 50 0.45 4.62 6.85
C ASN A 50 0.40 6.15 6.89
N LEU A 51 0.29 6.81 5.73
CA LEU A 51 0.16 8.26 5.66
C LEU A 51 -1.06 8.74 6.43
N LEU A 52 -2.22 8.11 6.23
CA LEU A 52 -3.45 8.43 6.95
C LEU A 52 -3.30 8.30 8.47
N LEU A 53 -2.63 7.24 8.94
CA LEU A 53 -2.36 7.04 10.36
C LEU A 53 -1.43 8.12 10.95
N VAL A 54 -0.34 8.46 10.26
CA VAL A 54 0.58 9.52 10.70
C VAL A 54 -0.14 10.87 10.75
N THR A 55 -1.01 11.14 9.78
CA THR A 55 -1.84 12.35 9.73
C THR A 55 -2.76 12.44 10.96
N PHE A 56 -3.47 11.36 11.32
CA PHE A 56 -4.30 11.35 12.53
C PHE A 56 -3.48 11.40 13.82
N SER A 57 -2.34 10.70 13.88
CA SER A 57 -1.41 10.76 15.02
C SER A 57 -0.97 12.19 15.31
N THR A 58 -0.64 12.94 14.24
CA THR A 58 -0.22 14.34 14.32
C THR A 58 -1.37 15.25 14.74
N PHE A 59 -2.59 15.00 14.24
CA PHE A 59 -3.78 15.80 14.58
C PHE A 59 -4.20 15.66 16.04
N PHE A 60 -4.21 14.43 16.57
CA PHE A 60 -4.58 14.18 17.97
C PHE A 60 -3.41 14.42 18.95
N GLY A 61 -2.20 14.68 18.45
CA GLY A 61 -1.00 14.88 19.27
C GLY A 61 -0.57 13.63 20.04
N ASN A 62 -1.05 12.45 19.64
CA ASN A 62 -0.74 11.17 20.29
C ASN A 62 0.20 10.34 19.39
N GLY A 63 1.40 10.05 19.88
CA GLY A 63 2.43 9.26 19.18
C GLY A 63 2.16 7.75 19.13
N GLU A 64 1.13 7.24 19.80
CA GLU A 64 0.80 5.80 19.79
C GLU A 64 0.54 5.26 18.39
N ALA A 65 -0.12 6.04 17.52
CA ALA A 65 -0.38 5.64 16.15
C ALA A 65 0.92 5.54 15.30
N GLN A 66 1.99 6.25 15.66
CA GLN A 66 3.29 6.10 14.98
C GLN A 66 3.92 4.73 15.24
N ILE A 67 3.73 4.15 16.44
CA ILE A 67 4.22 2.81 16.76
C ILE A 67 3.57 1.78 15.82
N PHE A 68 2.27 1.93 15.54
CA PHE A 68 1.56 1.05 14.61
C PHE A 68 2.08 1.19 13.17
N VAL A 69 2.40 2.42 12.73
CA VAL A 69 3.01 2.66 11.41
C VAL A 69 4.34 1.92 11.26
N PHE A 70 5.18 1.89 12.30
CA PHE A 70 6.41 1.10 12.27
C PHE A 70 6.14 -0.40 12.11
N PHE A 71 5.14 -0.94 12.81
CA PHE A 71 4.73 -2.34 12.62
C PHE A 71 4.25 -2.61 11.19
N ILE A 72 3.46 -1.72 10.59
CA ILE A 72 3.02 -1.89 9.20
C ILE A 72 4.21 -1.90 8.25
N ILE A 73 5.20 -1.01 8.41
CA ILE A 73 6.40 -0.99 7.55
C ILE A 73 7.18 -2.31 7.66
N VAL A 74 7.31 -2.87 8.86
CA VAL A 74 7.97 -4.17 9.08
C VAL A 74 7.17 -5.30 8.41
N VAL A 75 5.84 -5.30 8.55
CA VAL A 75 4.97 -6.29 7.91
C VAL A 75 5.04 -6.17 6.38
N ALA A 76 5.02 -4.95 5.84
CA ALA A 76 5.16 -4.69 4.41
C ALA A 76 6.51 -5.21 3.87
N ALA A 77 7.61 -4.97 4.59
CA ALA A 77 8.91 -5.53 4.21
C ALA A 77 8.91 -7.08 4.18
N ALA A 78 8.23 -7.71 5.15
CA ALA A 78 8.07 -9.16 5.17
C ALA A 78 7.18 -9.66 4.02
N GLU A 79 6.06 -8.99 3.76
CA GLU A 79 5.14 -9.30 2.67
C GLU A 79 5.84 -9.18 1.30
N ALA A 80 6.52 -8.08 1.01
CA ALA A 80 7.25 -7.87 -0.25
C ALA A 80 8.31 -8.97 -0.47
N THR A 81 9.02 -9.37 0.59
CA THR A 81 10.02 -10.45 0.53
C THR A 81 9.37 -11.79 0.17
N ILE A 82 8.27 -12.14 0.83
CA ILE A 82 7.53 -13.37 0.58
C ILE A 82 6.90 -13.36 -0.82
N GLY A 83 6.24 -12.27 -1.20
CA GLY A 83 5.61 -12.09 -2.51
C GLY A 83 6.60 -12.22 -3.65
N LEU A 84 7.76 -11.56 -3.55
CA LEU A 84 8.81 -11.67 -4.56
C LEU A 84 9.44 -13.07 -4.61
N SER A 85 9.60 -13.74 -3.46
CA SER A 85 10.13 -15.11 -3.41
C SER A 85 9.21 -16.09 -4.15
N ILE A 86 7.90 -15.99 -3.92
CA ILE A 86 6.89 -16.79 -4.62
C ILE A 86 6.90 -16.46 -6.11
N LEU A 87 7.00 -15.17 -6.47
CA LEU A 87 7.06 -14.72 -7.85
C LEU A 87 8.27 -15.30 -8.59
N ILE A 88 9.46 -15.26 -7.98
CA ILE A 88 10.67 -15.85 -8.58
C ILE A 88 10.53 -17.36 -8.74
N MET A 89 9.99 -18.05 -7.74
CA MET A 89 9.74 -19.49 -7.82
C MET A 89 8.78 -19.83 -8.96
N ALA A 90 7.68 -19.09 -9.09
CA ALA A 90 6.73 -19.25 -10.18
C ALA A 90 7.37 -18.94 -11.54
N TYR A 91 8.12 -17.84 -11.64
CA TYR A 91 8.80 -17.44 -12.88
C TYR A 91 9.78 -18.52 -13.37
N ARG A 92 10.46 -19.23 -12.47
CA ARG A 92 11.35 -20.34 -12.84
C ARG A 92 10.63 -21.49 -13.55
N ASN A 93 9.39 -21.78 -13.16
CA ASN A 93 8.59 -22.84 -13.75
C ASN A 93 7.84 -22.37 -15.01
N SER A 94 7.38 -21.12 -15.00
CA SER A 94 6.42 -20.58 -15.96
C SER A 94 7.05 -19.72 -17.05
N LYS A 95 8.26 -19.19 -16.81
CA LYS A 95 8.96 -18.16 -17.61
C LYS A 95 8.12 -16.91 -17.91
N SER A 96 7.06 -16.67 -17.14
CA SER A 96 6.14 -15.55 -17.28
C SER A 96 5.81 -14.96 -15.91
N ILE A 97 5.55 -13.65 -15.89
CA ILE A 97 5.14 -12.86 -14.71
C ILE A 97 3.66 -12.45 -14.78
N ASP A 98 2.91 -13.04 -15.72
CA ASP A 98 1.47 -12.83 -15.86
C ASP A 98 0.68 -13.67 -14.86
N ILE A 99 -0.22 -13.03 -14.11
CA ILE A 99 -1.03 -13.68 -13.09
C ILE A 99 -2.06 -14.67 -13.68
N GLU A 100 -2.44 -14.52 -14.95
CA GLU A 100 -3.38 -15.44 -15.62
C GLU A 100 -2.82 -16.87 -15.74
N MET A 101 -1.51 -17.03 -15.62
CA MET A 101 -0.86 -18.34 -15.65
C MET A 101 -1.27 -19.25 -14.47
N PHE A 102 -1.76 -18.68 -13.37
CA PHE A 102 -2.30 -19.41 -12.23
C PHE A 102 -3.76 -19.86 -12.41
N ASN A 103 -4.45 -19.40 -13.45
CA ASN A 103 -5.83 -19.81 -13.77
C ASN A 103 -5.91 -21.20 -14.44
N LYS A 104 -4.82 -21.98 -14.41
CA LYS A 104 -4.71 -23.29 -15.07
C LYS A 104 -5.21 -24.45 -14.20
N LEU A 105 -5.71 -24.17 -12.99
CA LEU A 105 -6.36 -25.13 -12.11
C LEU A 105 -7.87 -25.18 -12.42
N ASN A 106 -8.21 -25.65 -13.62
CA ASN A 106 -9.56 -26.13 -13.90
C ASN A 106 -9.56 -27.64 -13.61
N GLY A 107 -10.45 -28.08 -12.73
CA GLY A 107 -10.77 -29.51 -12.60
C GLY A 107 -11.38 -30.05 -13.88
#